data_AF-A0A166PW16-F1
#
_entry.id   AF-A0A166PW16-F1
#
_cell.length_a   1.000
_cell.length_b   1.000
_cell.length_c   1.000
_cell.angle_alpha   90.00
_cell.angle_beta   90.00
_cell.angle_gamma   90.00
#
_symmetry.space_group_name_H-M   'P 1'
#
loop_
_entity.id
_entity.type
_entity.pdbx_description
1 polymer ?
#
loop_
_entity_poly.entity_id
_entity_poly.type
_entity_poly.pdbx_seq_one_letter_code
_entity_poly.pdbx_strand_id
1 'polypeptide(L)'
;MSTSDGAEVTRWARMTVERDPHLRAAPASAQVGYFAQLLPDTAIGRHAVQHIETALRPREYGIYLRPRQVALGARAQWLDRQERIAVDLRVILGSGEHSQFNAALRAGYRQRARTGPDGVQYFPPPNRLLPGSHDVAGFAAAVVDYDWIRQLVRDFAARPGHGVLGREPA
;
A
#
# COMPACT_ATOMS: atom_id res chain seq x y z
N MET A 1 -7.05 -12.43 -15.33
CA MET A 1 -6.06 -13.01 -16.26
C MET A 1 -4.76 -13.17 -15.51
N SER A 2 -4.24 -14.40 -15.49
CA SER A 2 -3.20 -14.93 -14.58
C SER A 2 -1.87 -14.19 -14.64
N THR A 3 -1.38 -13.78 -13.48
CA THR A 3 0.00 -13.30 -13.25
C THR A 3 0.97 -14.45 -12.90
N SER A 4 0.51 -15.71 -12.98
CA SER A 4 1.24 -16.89 -12.49
C SER A 4 2.27 -17.43 -13.49
N ASP A 5 2.00 -17.34 -14.80
CA ASP A 5 2.81 -18.04 -15.82
C ASP A 5 4.26 -17.51 -15.92
N GLY A 6 4.47 -16.20 -15.78
CA GLY A 6 5.81 -15.61 -15.86
C GLY A 6 6.72 -15.95 -14.68
N ALA A 7 6.13 -16.18 -13.49
CA ALA A 7 6.88 -16.52 -12.29
C ALA A 7 7.39 -17.96 -12.32
N GLU A 8 6.62 -18.87 -12.93
CA GLU A 8 7.00 -20.28 -13.09
C GLU A 8 8.11 -20.46 -14.11
N VAL A 9 8.01 -19.81 -15.28
CA VAL A 9 9.05 -19.83 -16.33
C VAL A 9 10.37 -19.28 -15.80
N THR A 10 10.30 -18.19 -15.05
CA THR A 10 11.49 -17.57 -14.41
C THR A 10 12.16 -18.50 -13.40
N ARG A 11 11.37 -19.17 -12.55
CA ARG A 11 11.88 -20.10 -11.55
C ARG A 11 12.52 -21.32 -12.21
N TRP A 12 11.88 -21.87 -13.24
CA TRP A 12 12.43 -22.96 -14.02
C TRP A 12 13.78 -22.59 -14.65
N ALA A 13 13.89 -21.43 -15.31
CA ALA A 13 15.14 -20.99 -15.93
C ALA A 13 16.30 -20.87 -14.94
N ARG A 14 16.04 -20.33 -13.74
CA ARG A 14 17.05 -20.26 -12.65
C ARG A 14 17.51 -21.63 -12.19
N MET A 15 16.57 -22.54 -11.94
CA MET A 15 16.90 -23.90 -11.53
C MET A 15 17.69 -24.66 -12.59
N THR A 16 17.40 -24.42 -13.88
CA THR A 16 18.14 -25.02 -15.01
C THR A 16 19.58 -24.52 -15.05
N VAL A 17 19.81 -23.21 -14.92
CA VAL A 17 21.17 -22.65 -14.83
C VAL A 17 21.91 -23.14 -13.59
N GLU A 18 21.25 -23.25 -12.44
CA GLU A 18 21.88 -23.73 -11.21
C GLU A 18 22.32 -25.20 -11.31
N ARG A 19 21.56 -26.03 -12.03
CA ARG A 19 21.78 -27.48 -12.15
C ARG A 19 22.74 -27.87 -13.28
N ASP A 20 22.91 -27.03 -14.30
CA ASP A 20 23.81 -27.29 -15.42
C ASP A 20 25.14 -26.53 -15.24
N PRO A 21 26.26 -27.24 -14.93
CA PRO A 21 27.56 -26.60 -14.71
C PRO A 21 28.09 -25.82 -15.93
N HIS A 22 27.79 -26.27 -17.15
CA HIS A 22 28.22 -25.60 -18.38
C HIS A 22 27.44 -24.32 -18.63
N LEU A 23 26.11 -24.37 -18.43
CA LEU A 23 25.25 -23.21 -18.57
C LEU A 23 25.55 -22.17 -17.47
N ARG A 24 25.81 -22.61 -16.25
CA ARG A 24 26.22 -21.76 -15.13
C ARG A 24 27.53 -21.02 -15.38
N ALA A 25 28.49 -21.68 -16.02
CA ALA A 25 29.79 -21.08 -16.36
C ALA A 25 29.72 -20.16 -17.59
N ALA A 26 28.65 -20.24 -18.39
CA ALA A 26 28.47 -19.42 -19.58
C ALA A 26 28.12 -17.96 -19.23
N PRO A 27 28.49 -16.98 -20.07
CA PRO A 27 28.08 -15.60 -19.89
C PRO A 27 26.56 -15.44 -19.99
N ALA A 28 26.00 -14.41 -19.34
CA ALA A 28 24.54 -14.22 -19.24
C ALA A 28 23.83 -14.17 -20.60
N SER A 29 24.46 -13.60 -21.63
CA SER A 29 23.93 -13.59 -23.00
C SER A 29 23.82 -15.00 -23.59
N ALA A 30 24.77 -15.88 -23.32
CA ALA A 30 24.72 -17.28 -23.74
C ALA A 30 23.69 -18.10 -22.95
N GLN A 31 23.50 -17.79 -21.67
CA GLN A 31 22.41 -18.38 -20.86
C GLN A 31 21.04 -18.00 -21.41
N VAL A 32 20.82 -16.72 -21.74
CA VAL A 32 19.56 -16.25 -22.33
C VAL A 32 19.36 -16.82 -23.74
N GLY A 33 20.43 -16.89 -24.54
CA GLY A 33 20.41 -17.52 -25.86
C GLY A 33 19.98 -18.98 -25.84
N TYR A 34 20.42 -19.75 -24.85
CA TYR A 34 19.97 -21.12 -24.64
C TYR A 34 18.45 -21.22 -24.46
N PHE A 35 17.85 -20.37 -23.61
CA PHE A 35 16.40 -20.37 -23.41
C PHE A 35 15.61 -19.84 -24.60
N ALA A 36 16.17 -18.87 -25.34
CA ALA A 36 15.56 -18.35 -26.55
C ALA A 36 15.45 -19.42 -27.66
N GLN A 37 16.37 -20.38 -27.71
CA GLN A 37 16.31 -21.51 -28.64
C GLN A 37 15.25 -22.57 -28.26
N LEU A 38 14.88 -22.65 -26.98
CA LEU A 38 13.86 -23.58 -26.48
C LEU A 38 12.43 -23.05 -26.60
N LEU A 39 12.28 -21.72 -26.73
CA LEU A 39 10.98 -21.07 -26.80
C LEU A 39 10.59 -20.78 -28.25
N PRO A 40 9.29 -20.85 -28.59
CA PRO A 40 8.83 -20.56 -29.94
C PRO A 40 9.04 -19.08 -30.27
N ASP A 41 9.49 -18.75 -31.50
CA ASP A 41 9.65 -17.36 -31.95
C ASP A 41 8.30 -16.70 -32.27
N THR A 42 7.51 -16.54 -31.23
CA THR A 42 6.22 -15.86 -31.22
C THR A 42 6.25 -14.72 -30.20
N ALA A 43 5.25 -13.86 -30.21
CA ALA A 43 5.15 -12.78 -29.22
C ALA A 43 5.17 -13.32 -27.76
N ILE A 44 4.52 -14.46 -27.51
CA ILE A 44 4.50 -15.11 -26.18
C ILE A 44 5.88 -15.64 -25.82
N GLY A 45 6.57 -16.30 -26.75
CA GLY A 45 7.91 -16.83 -26.50
C GLY A 45 8.96 -15.73 -26.31
N ARG A 46 8.93 -14.67 -27.13
CA ARG A 46 9.79 -13.49 -26.94
C ARG A 46 9.51 -12.78 -25.60
N HIS A 47 8.25 -12.71 -25.16
CA HIS A 47 7.90 -12.17 -23.86
C HIS A 47 8.43 -13.05 -22.71
N ALA A 48 8.38 -14.38 -22.84
CA ALA A 48 8.98 -15.30 -21.88
C ALA A 48 10.52 -15.16 -21.81
N VAL A 49 11.20 -14.98 -22.94
CA VAL A 49 12.65 -14.70 -22.99
C VAL A 49 13.00 -13.42 -22.23
N GLN A 50 12.19 -12.35 -22.34
CA GLN A 50 12.41 -11.10 -21.61
C GLN A 50 12.35 -11.29 -20.08
N HIS A 51 11.43 -12.12 -19.60
CA HIS A 51 11.36 -12.47 -18.17
C HIS A 51 12.58 -13.26 -17.72
N ILE A 52 13.05 -14.21 -18.53
CA ILE A 52 14.25 -15.01 -18.25
C ILE A 52 15.50 -14.14 -18.23
N GLU A 53 15.68 -13.25 -19.21
CA GLU A 53 16.78 -12.29 -19.28
C GLU A 53 16.83 -11.41 -18.02
N THR A 54 15.68 -10.87 -17.62
CA THR A 54 15.55 -10.06 -16.40
C THR A 54 15.93 -10.87 -15.15
N ALA A 55 15.61 -12.17 -15.13
CA ALA A 55 15.83 -13.03 -13.99
C ALA A 55 17.26 -13.56 -13.84
N LEU A 56 18.00 -13.71 -14.95
CA LEU A 56 19.37 -14.24 -15.02
C LEU A 56 20.45 -13.16 -15.03
N ARG A 57 20.09 -11.89 -15.24
CA ARG A 57 21.05 -10.78 -15.13
C ARG A 57 21.80 -10.85 -13.78
N PRO A 58 23.15 -10.75 -13.76
CA PRO A 58 23.94 -10.92 -12.54
C PRO A 58 23.44 -10.06 -11.38
N ARG A 59 23.47 -10.63 -10.17
CA ARG A 59 23.22 -9.94 -8.88
C ARG A 59 24.26 -8.85 -8.54
N GLU A 60 25.04 -8.37 -9.51
CA GLU A 60 25.98 -7.26 -9.33
C GLU A 60 25.29 -5.90 -9.17
N TYR A 61 23.97 -5.83 -9.27
CA TYR A 61 23.21 -4.66 -8.87
C TYR A 61 22.44 -4.90 -7.56
N GLY A 62 23.16 -4.87 -6.44
CA GLY A 62 22.59 -4.61 -5.11
C GLY A 62 21.79 -3.30 -4.99
N ILE A 63 21.76 -2.51 -6.06
CA ILE A 63 21.04 -1.25 -6.22
C ILE A 63 19.56 -1.48 -6.58
N TYR A 64 19.16 -2.62 -7.18
CA TYR A 64 17.75 -2.89 -7.53
C TYR A 64 16.98 -3.75 -6.51
N LEU A 65 17.67 -4.44 -5.60
CA LEU A 65 17.03 -5.17 -4.49
C LEU A 65 16.66 -4.26 -3.31
N ARG A 66 17.45 -3.21 -3.06
CA ARG A 66 17.14 -2.20 -2.03
C ARG A 66 15.79 -1.51 -2.29
N PRO A 67 15.47 -1.00 -3.49
CA PRO A 67 14.16 -0.40 -3.77
C PRO A 67 13.01 -1.36 -3.52
N ARG A 68 13.15 -2.65 -3.84
CA ARG A 68 12.08 -3.63 -3.64
C ARG A 68 11.86 -3.96 -2.17
N GLN A 69 12.93 -4.16 -1.39
CA GLN A 69 12.82 -4.41 0.06
C GLN A 69 12.36 -3.15 0.81
N VAL A 70 12.84 -1.97 0.42
CA VAL A 70 12.37 -0.68 0.95
C VAL A 70 10.90 -0.44 0.57
N ALA A 71 10.47 -0.77 -0.65
CA ALA A 71 9.07 -0.66 -1.06
C ALA A 71 8.16 -1.65 -0.33
N LEU A 72 8.62 -2.89 -0.10
CA LEU A 72 7.89 -3.87 0.71
C LEU A 72 7.81 -3.45 2.17
N GLY A 73 8.91 -2.93 2.74
CA GLY A 73 8.94 -2.40 4.10
C GLY A 73 8.05 -1.16 4.25
N ALA A 74 8.10 -0.24 3.29
CA ALA A 74 7.24 0.95 3.26
C ALA A 74 5.76 0.56 3.13
N ARG A 75 5.44 -0.46 2.32
CA ARG A 75 4.08 -1.00 2.22
C ARG A 75 3.62 -1.63 3.53
N ALA A 76 4.47 -2.41 4.19
CA ALA A 76 4.16 -3.00 5.50
C ALA A 76 3.91 -1.91 6.54
N GLN A 77 4.77 -0.90 6.63
CA GLN A 77 4.61 0.24 7.53
C GLN A 77 3.35 1.06 7.23
N TRP A 78 2.99 1.19 5.95
CA TRP A 78 1.76 1.86 5.52
C TRP A 78 0.51 1.09 5.98
N LEU A 79 0.49 -0.24 5.79
CA LEU A 79 -0.59 -1.11 6.27
C LEU A 79 -0.70 -1.08 7.79
N ASP A 80 0.42 -1.13 8.50
CA ASP A 80 0.48 -1.00 9.95
C ASP A 80 -0.08 0.33 10.46
N ARG A 81 0.19 1.42 9.75
CA ARG A 81 -0.39 2.74 10.07
C ARG A 81 -1.89 2.76 9.80
N GLN A 82 -2.32 2.18 8.70
CA GLN A 82 -3.74 2.07 8.35
C GLN A 82 -4.51 1.25 9.42
N GLU A 83 -3.98 0.12 9.87
CA GLU A 83 -4.65 -0.71 10.88
C GLU A 83 -4.74 0.00 12.23
N ARG A 84 -3.70 0.73 12.66
CA ARG A 84 -3.75 1.53 13.89
C ARG A 84 -4.86 2.58 13.83
N ILE A 85 -4.97 3.29 12.71
CA ILE A 85 -6.06 4.25 12.49
C ILE A 85 -7.42 3.53 12.54
N ALA A 86 -7.54 2.35 11.92
CA ALA A 86 -8.78 1.58 11.95
C ALA A 86 -9.18 1.16 13.38
N VAL A 87 -8.24 0.75 14.21
CA VAL A 87 -8.47 0.43 15.63
C VAL A 87 -8.99 1.66 16.38
N ASP A 88 -8.32 2.81 16.25
CA ASP A 88 -8.72 4.05 16.92
C ASP A 88 -10.11 4.52 16.48
N LEU A 89 -10.43 4.41 15.18
CA LEU A 89 -11.75 4.75 14.66
C LEU A 89 -12.86 3.86 15.23
N ARG A 90 -12.58 2.56 15.45
CA ARG A 90 -13.53 1.64 16.10
C ARG A 90 -13.79 2.06 17.55
N VAL A 91 -12.77 2.56 18.26
CA VAL A 91 -12.93 3.12 19.61
C VAL A 91 -13.86 4.34 19.59
N ILE A 92 -13.63 5.29 18.69
CA ILE A 92 -14.46 6.51 18.54
C ILE A 92 -15.92 6.16 18.19
N LEU A 93 -16.12 5.16 17.33
CA LEU A 93 -17.45 4.68 16.98
C LEU A 93 -18.13 3.99 18.17
N GLY A 94 -17.38 3.15 18.91
CA GLY A 94 -17.87 2.45 20.09
C GLY A 94 -18.20 3.38 21.26
N SER A 95 -17.51 4.52 21.38
CA SER A 95 -17.80 5.57 22.38
C SER A 95 -18.96 6.50 21.97
N GLY A 96 -19.47 6.40 20.73
CA GLY A 96 -20.52 7.27 20.22
C GLY A 96 -20.05 8.68 19.82
N GLU A 97 -18.75 8.98 19.86
CA GLU A 97 -18.20 10.32 19.60
C GLU A 97 -18.05 10.67 18.11
N HIS A 98 -18.44 9.77 17.21
CA HIS A 98 -18.27 9.94 15.76
C HIS A 98 -18.87 11.24 15.19
N SER A 99 -19.96 11.76 15.77
CA SER A 99 -20.56 13.04 15.36
C SER A 99 -19.65 14.22 15.70
N GLN A 100 -19.06 14.22 16.89
CA GLN A 100 -18.10 15.23 17.36
C GLN A 100 -16.79 15.13 16.57
N PHE A 101 -16.33 13.92 16.29
CA PHE A 101 -15.16 13.68 15.44
C PHE A 101 -15.38 14.25 14.03
N ASN A 102 -16.53 13.98 13.41
CA ASN A 102 -16.88 14.56 12.10
C ASN A 102 -17.02 16.09 12.14
N ALA A 103 -17.49 16.67 13.25
CA ALA A 103 -17.51 18.12 13.43
C ALA A 103 -16.09 18.71 13.49
N ALA A 104 -15.17 18.06 14.22
CA ALA A 104 -13.77 18.45 14.29
C ALA A 104 -13.07 18.33 12.93
N LEU A 105 -13.35 17.27 12.14
CA LEU A 105 -12.86 17.14 10.77
C LEU A 105 -13.30 18.32 9.90
N ARG A 106 -14.60 18.65 9.90
CA ARG A 106 -15.12 19.80 9.13
C ARG A 106 -14.46 21.12 9.54
N ALA A 107 -14.23 21.33 10.83
CA ALA A 107 -13.51 22.50 11.32
C ALA A 107 -12.06 22.51 10.81
N GLY A 108 -11.36 21.37 10.90
CA GLY A 108 -9.98 21.22 10.44
C GLY A 108 -9.82 21.44 8.92
N TYR A 109 -10.77 20.95 8.12
CA TYR A 109 -10.82 21.22 6.68
C TYR A 109 -11.07 22.70 6.39
N ARG A 110 -12.02 23.34 7.07
CA ARG A 110 -12.31 24.79 6.90
C ARG A 110 -11.11 25.66 7.25
N GLN A 111 -10.39 25.36 8.33
CA GLN A 111 -9.18 26.09 8.71
C GLN A 111 -8.06 26.00 7.65
N ARG A 112 -8.06 24.94 6.85
CA ARG A 112 -7.05 24.68 5.81
C ARG A 112 -7.57 24.96 4.40
N ALA A 113 -8.81 25.41 4.28
CA ALA A 113 -9.39 25.75 2.99
C ALA A 113 -8.70 26.99 2.42
N ARG A 114 -8.55 27.01 1.10
CA ARG A 114 -8.02 28.18 0.37
C ARG A 114 -9.15 28.79 -0.44
N THR A 115 -9.23 30.11 -0.47
CA THR A 115 -10.17 30.82 -1.33
C THR A 115 -9.48 31.12 -2.66
N GLY A 116 -10.11 30.69 -3.76
CA GLY A 116 -9.65 31.00 -5.11
C GLY A 116 -9.92 32.45 -5.50
N PRO A 117 -9.37 32.90 -6.64
CA PRO A 117 -9.62 34.24 -7.19
C PRO A 117 -11.08 34.46 -7.59
N ASP A 118 -11.85 33.38 -7.78
CA ASP A 118 -13.29 33.36 -8.06
C ASP A 118 -14.15 33.39 -6.78
N GLY A 119 -13.53 33.45 -5.60
CA GLY A 119 -14.23 33.39 -4.30
C GLY A 119 -14.63 31.97 -3.87
N VAL A 120 -14.34 30.93 -4.65
CA VAL A 120 -14.68 29.55 -4.32
C VAL A 120 -13.72 29.00 -3.26
N GLN A 121 -14.24 28.29 -2.27
CA GLN A 121 -13.43 27.60 -1.26
C GLN A 121 -12.98 26.22 -1.74
N TYR A 122 -11.67 26.01 -1.70
CA TYR A 122 -11.02 24.74 -2.00
C TYR A 122 -10.55 24.08 -0.71
N PHE A 123 -11.17 22.95 -0.37
CA PHE A 123 -10.78 22.14 0.77
C PHE A 123 -9.61 21.23 0.41
N PRO A 124 -8.65 21.04 1.33
CA PRO A 124 -7.54 20.14 1.07
C PRO A 124 -8.03 18.69 1.00
N PRO A 125 -7.36 17.83 0.22
CA PRO A 125 -7.62 16.40 0.30
C PRO A 125 -7.31 15.86 1.71
N PRO A 126 -7.94 14.75 2.13
CA PRO A 126 -8.90 13.95 1.36
C PRO A 126 -10.34 14.48 1.43
N ASN A 127 -10.61 15.57 2.18
CA ASN A 127 -11.95 16.14 2.41
C ASN A 127 -13.05 15.09 2.67
N ARG A 128 -12.73 14.12 3.54
CA ARG A 128 -13.57 12.96 3.83
C ARG A 128 -14.05 12.97 5.28
N LEU A 129 -15.27 12.50 5.49
CA LEU A 129 -15.88 12.24 6.80
C LEU A 129 -16.02 10.74 7.04
N LEU A 130 -16.20 10.34 8.31
CA LEU A 130 -16.44 8.95 8.70
C LEU A 130 -17.97 8.71 8.79
N PRO A 131 -18.61 8.05 7.82
CA PRO A 131 -20.06 7.85 7.81
C PRO A 131 -20.53 6.83 8.85
N GLY A 132 -19.68 5.86 9.22
CA GLY A 132 -20.03 4.83 10.20
C GLY A 132 -19.06 3.65 10.19
N SER A 133 -19.39 2.60 10.94
CA SER A 133 -18.53 1.42 11.16
C SER A 133 -18.17 0.65 9.88
N HIS A 134 -19.05 0.65 8.88
CA HIS A 134 -18.81 0.00 7.60
C HIS A 134 -17.70 0.66 6.77
N ASP A 135 -17.36 1.92 7.03
CA ASP A 135 -16.37 2.68 6.24
C ASP A 135 -15.00 2.81 6.94
N VAL A 136 -14.78 2.16 8.08
CA VAL A 136 -13.53 2.33 8.85
C VAL A 136 -12.29 2.05 8.01
N ALA A 137 -12.27 0.95 7.26
CA ALA A 137 -11.12 0.58 6.42
C ALA A 137 -10.90 1.56 5.27
N GLY A 138 -11.99 2.01 4.62
CA GLY A 138 -11.95 2.95 3.51
C GLY A 138 -11.52 4.35 3.95
N PHE A 139 -12.01 4.81 5.10
CA PHE A 139 -11.57 6.05 5.71
C PHE A 139 -10.11 5.98 6.12
N ALA A 140 -9.68 4.92 6.82
CA ALA A 140 -8.28 4.74 7.25
C ALA A 140 -7.31 4.78 6.06
N ALA A 141 -7.64 4.09 4.97
CA ALA A 141 -6.85 4.11 3.73
C ALA A 141 -6.73 5.52 3.14
N ALA A 142 -7.82 6.30 3.18
CA ALA A 142 -7.86 7.64 2.59
C ALA A 142 -7.09 8.68 3.42
N VAL A 143 -6.91 8.48 4.72
CA VAL A 143 -6.33 9.48 5.64
C VAL A 143 -4.94 9.14 6.16
N VAL A 144 -4.40 7.95 5.84
CA VAL A 144 -3.14 7.43 6.39
C VAL A 144 -1.91 8.32 6.13
N ASP A 145 -1.91 9.08 5.03
CA ASP A 145 -0.82 9.99 4.69
C ASP A 145 -1.05 11.43 5.21
N TYR A 146 -2.11 11.65 6.01
CA TYR A 146 -2.50 12.98 6.49
C TYR A 146 -2.30 13.09 8.01
N ASP A 147 -1.12 13.55 8.41
CA ASP A 147 -0.66 13.62 9.81
C ASP A 147 -1.64 14.30 10.76
N TRP A 148 -2.24 15.41 10.34
CA TRP A 148 -3.20 16.14 11.17
C TRP A 148 -4.48 15.35 11.43
N ILE A 149 -4.93 14.54 10.45
CA ILE A 149 -6.10 13.65 10.64
C ILE A 149 -5.69 12.49 11.54
N ARG A 150 -4.50 11.91 11.34
CA ARG A 150 -3.98 10.84 12.21
C ARG A 150 -3.82 11.29 13.65
N GLN A 151 -3.42 12.53 13.87
CA GLN A 151 -3.35 13.09 15.22
C GLN A 151 -4.75 13.27 15.81
N LEU A 152 -5.68 13.84 15.04
CA LEU A 152 -7.06 14.02 15.47
C LEU A 152 -7.74 12.70 15.86
N VAL A 153 -7.53 11.63 15.08
CA VAL A 153 -8.03 10.28 15.38
C VAL A 153 -7.48 9.79 16.71
N ARG A 154 -6.16 9.88 16.92
CA ARG A 154 -5.51 9.46 18.17
C ARG A 154 -6.01 10.27 19.37
N ASP A 155 -6.16 11.58 19.21
CA ASP A 155 -6.62 12.47 20.28
C ASP A 155 -8.06 12.15 20.70
N PHE A 156 -8.93 11.76 19.77
CA PHE A 156 -10.29 11.34 20.08
C PHE A 156 -10.32 9.93 20.70
N ALA A 157 -9.56 8.97 20.16
CA ALA A 157 -9.52 7.61 20.69
C ALA A 157 -8.93 7.53 22.11
N ALA A 158 -8.04 8.46 22.46
CA ALA A 158 -7.44 8.56 23.80
C ALA A 158 -8.33 9.27 24.84
N ARG A 159 -9.50 9.82 24.44
CA ARG A 159 -10.38 10.48 25.40
C ARG A 159 -10.96 9.46 26.37
N PRO A 160 -10.96 9.76 27.69
CA PRO A 160 -11.73 8.97 28.63
C PRO A 160 -13.20 9.09 28.21
N GLY A 161 -13.80 7.98 27.80
CA GLY A 161 -15.20 7.97 27.37
C GLY A 161 -16.05 8.66 28.41
N HIS A 162 -16.79 9.70 28.02
CA HIS A 162 -17.90 10.20 28.82
C HIS A 162 -18.96 9.11 28.81
N GLY A 163 -18.78 8.15 29.71
CA GLY A 163 -19.82 7.24 30.11
C GLY A 163 -21.05 8.07 30.44
N VAL A 164 -22.13 7.72 29.77
CA VAL A 164 -23.53 7.93 30.15
C VAL A 164 -23.66 8.33 31.64
N LEU A 165 -23.70 9.63 31.93
CA LEU A 165 -24.18 10.18 33.20
C LEU A 165 -25.57 10.74 32.94
N GLY A 166 -26.59 10.09 33.51
CA GLY A 166 -27.95 10.62 33.47
C GLY A 166 -29.08 9.62 33.70
N ARG A 167 -29.00 8.80 34.76
CA ARG A 167 -30.23 8.27 35.39
C ARG A 167 -30.00 8.17 36.90
N GLU A 168 -30.27 9.26 37.60
CA GLU A 168 -30.53 9.18 39.04
C GLU A 168 -31.93 8.58 39.24
N PRO A 169 -32.09 7.56 40.09
CA PRO A 169 -33.41 7.20 40.60
C PRO A 169 -33.84 8.23 41.66
N ALA A 170 -35.06 8.72 41.49
CA ALA A 170 -35.82 9.44 42.51
C ALA A 170 -36.20 8.53 43.69
#